data_AF-A0A1M2Z9T1-F1
#
_entry.id   AF-A0A1M2Z9T1-F1
#
_cell.length_a   1.000
_cell.length_b   1.000
_cell.length_c   1.000
_cell.angle_alpha   90.00
_cell.angle_beta   90.00
_cell.angle_gamma   90.00
#
_symmetry.space_group_name_H-M   'P 1'
#
loop_
_entity.id
_entity.type
_entity.pdbx_description
1 polymer ?
#
loop_
_entity_poly.entity_id
_entity_poly.type
_entity_poly.pdbx_seq_one_letter_code
_entity_poly.pdbx_strand_id
1 'polypeptide(L)'
;MRNKLFIFLSLLAGALFFFGCKPTPNTEVLVKKDENEMLQKAMSGGASTTSLEKQYDIPSTLEYRRESKDKRVLLDYDAAILVPNLNGMPILRLQPADFSQDIVYTLFNTLCGSTGMWQYTSERTKGEIESIIKDLQDNLNGDVEDEQQKELTDALTSWEKGYLSAPDSLQRVKCDGTLLCNNLFDASNNSSIATYTGIVAAEKFTDPIGKFFQVVNNSNLEHAVVHSYGDRVQGLRLKRDAVLFFANYNDPYANFNYNFAENDSSTISSGLLKTDAVTIADNLLGACGIDYFSFDRVYKMISCEDRKKSAVMVTYSRSFSGAPFAYIDGASSDQENTAAPSWTYETLSVYVSENGVFQFIWQAPVTITQVLTDNAVLLPFSQIVGYASNGLLSKFSSESSLNIDHVNIEIKEASLTLQRIAVQNNFDEGLGIPVWNFFGDVQYFYTDGSQYSPINKNDYIRSLITVNAVDGSIINSDIGY
;
A
#
# COMPACT_ATOMS: atom_id res chain seq x y z
N MET A 1 8.64 4.07 -28.79
CA MET A 1 8.39 4.40 -27.36
C MET A 1 6.95 4.00 -27.10
N ARG A 2 6.73 3.04 -26.20
CA ARG A 2 5.42 2.36 -26.02
C ARG A 2 4.43 3.30 -25.35
N ASN A 3 3.43 3.75 -26.09
CA ASN A 3 2.34 4.61 -25.62
C ASN A 3 1.58 3.97 -24.45
N LYS A 4 1.71 4.57 -23.27
CA LYS A 4 0.92 4.29 -22.06
C LYS A 4 -0.25 5.26 -21.89
N LEU A 5 -0.74 5.86 -22.98
CA LEU A 5 -1.69 6.97 -22.92
C LEU A 5 -3.15 6.56 -22.70
N PHE A 6 -3.51 5.30 -22.92
CA PHE A 6 -4.89 4.83 -22.74
C PHE A 6 -5.26 4.37 -21.32
N ILE A 7 -4.28 4.25 -20.42
CA ILE A 7 -4.51 3.71 -19.07
C ILE A 7 -4.56 4.82 -18.00
N PHE A 8 -4.17 6.06 -18.30
CA PHE A 8 -4.09 7.10 -17.26
C PHE A 8 -5.31 8.01 -17.13
N LEU A 9 -6.30 7.93 -18.03
CA LEU A 9 -7.59 8.62 -17.84
C LEU A 9 -8.56 7.84 -16.90
N SER A 10 -8.27 6.58 -16.59
CA SER A 10 -9.02 5.77 -15.62
C SER A 10 -8.56 5.99 -14.16
N LEU A 11 -7.50 6.77 -13.93
CA LEU A 11 -7.08 7.18 -12.58
C LEU A 11 -7.85 8.41 -12.06
N LEU A 12 -8.69 9.04 -12.90
CA LEU A 12 -9.56 10.16 -12.49
C LEU A 12 -10.95 9.73 -12.00
N ALA A 13 -11.29 8.43 -12.06
CA ALA A 13 -12.56 7.91 -11.57
C ALA A 13 -12.42 6.47 -11.10
N GLY A 14 -12.24 6.28 -9.79
CA GLY A 14 -12.40 4.99 -9.12
C GLY A 14 -11.26 3.99 -9.37
N ALA A 15 -10.44 3.78 -8.33
CA ALA A 15 -9.74 2.52 -8.15
C ALA A 15 -10.76 1.37 -8.01
N LEU A 16 -11.26 0.89 -9.15
CA LEU A 16 -11.95 -0.38 -9.32
C LEU A 16 -10.88 -1.44 -9.49
N PHE A 17 -10.45 -2.04 -8.37
CA PHE A 17 -9.76 -3.32 -8.41
C PHE A 17 -10.73 -4.35 -8.99
N PHE A 18 -10.45 -4.84 -10.20
CA PHE A 18 -11.06 -6.06 -10.72
C PHE A 18 -10.54 -7.25 -9.93
N PHE A 19 -11.21 -7.61 -8.84
CA PHE A 19 -11.11 -8.95 -8.28
C PHE A 19 -11.95 -9.89 -9.14
N GLY A 20 -11.30 -10.60 -10.05
CA GLY A 20 -11.87 -11.81 -10.63
C GLY A 20 -12.09 -12.82 -9.50
N CYS A 21 -13.34 -13.00 -9.08
CA CYS A 21 -13.73 -14.02 -8.12
C CYS A 21 -13.40 -15.41 -8.68
N LYS A 22 -12.33 -16.05 -8.19
CA LYS A 22 -12.27 -17.50 -8.16
C LYS A 22 -13.08 -17.97 -6.94
N PRO A 23 -13.95 -18.98 -7.06
CA PRO A 23 -14.57 -19.57 -5.88
C PRO A 23 -13.45 -20.24 -5.07
N THR A 24 -13.22 -19.74 -3.87
CA THR A 24 -12.22 -20.27 -2.93
C THR A 24 -12.97 -20.81 -1.71
N PRO A 25 -12.56 -21.98 -1.16
CA PRO A 25 -13.43 -22.85 -0.38
C PRO A 25 -13.70 -22.29 1.02
N ASN A 26 -14.77 -22.82 1.64
CA ASN A 26 -15.18 -22.61 3.03
C ASN A 26 -14.00 -22.36 3.97
N THR A 27 -13.78 -21.10 4.31
CA THR A 27 -12.96 -20.71 5.45
C THR A 27 -13.67 -21.17 6.71
N GLU A 28 -12.97 -21.94 7.55
CA GLU A 28 -13.37 -22.10 8.94
C GLU A 28 -13.65 -20.71 9.52
N VAL A 29 -14.80 -20.56 10.16
CA VAL A 29 -15.22 -19.31 10.80
C VAL A 29 -14.10 -18.87 11.75
N LEU A 30 -13.31 -17.88 11.33
CA LEU A 30 -12.30 -17.25 12.17
C LEU A 30 -13.04 -16.56 13.32
N VAL A 31 -13.10 -17.22 14.47
CA VAL A 31 -13.77 -16.69 15.66
C VAL A 31 -12.99 -15.47 16.13
N LYS A 32 -13.56 -14.28 15.94
CA LYS A 32 -13.05 -13.03 16.51
C LYS A 32 -13.00 -13.18 18.04
N LYS A 33 -11.80 -13.15 18.64
CA LYS A 33 -11.63 -13.20 20.10
C LYS A 33 -12.09 -11.89 20.76
N ASP A 34 -12.46 -11.95 22.04
CA ASP A 34 -12.99 -10.82 22.80
C ASP A 34 -11.91 -9.73 23.01
N GLU A 35 -12.12 -8.58 22.39
CA GLU A 35 -11.25 -7.40 22.47
C GLU A 35 -11.03 -6.95 23.94
N ASN A 36 -12.04 -7.06 24.80
CA ASN A 36 -11.93 -6.69 26.21
C ASN A 36 -11.04 -7.66 26.98
N GLU A 37 -11.13 -8.96 26.70
CA GLU A 37 -10.27 -9.97 27.32
C GLU A 37 -8.80 -9.74 26.95
N MET A 38 -8.54 -9.42 25.68
CA MET A 38 -7.19 -9.07 25.20
C MET A 38 -6.65 -7.83 25.92
N LEU A 39 -7.42 -6.74 26.00
CA LEU A 39 -7.01 -5.53 26.70
C LEU A 39 -6.76 -5.76 28.20
N GLN A 40 -7.60 -6.57 28.86
CA GLN A 40 -7.39 -6.94 30.27
C GLN A 40 -6.08 -7.70 30.47
N LYS A 41 -5.75 -8.66 29.59
CA LYS A 41 -4.47 -9.39 29.64
C LYS A 41 -3.29 -8.43 29.45
N ALA A 42 -3.36 -7.56 28.43
CA ALA A 42 -2.30 -6.60 28.14
C ALA A 42 -2.04 -5.62 29.29
N MET A 43 -3.08 -5.19 30.01
CA MET A 43 -2.99 -4.18 31.07
C MET A 43 -2.70 -4.78 32.46
N SER A 44 -2.49 -6.09 32.57
CA SER A 44 -2.27 -6.76 33.86
C SER A 44 -0.85 -6.57 34.45
N GLY A 45 0.07 -6.01 33.66
CA GLY A 45 1.49 -5.84 34.02
C GLY A 45 1.83 -4.44 34.53
N GLY A 46 2.92 -4.35 35.29
CA GLY A 46 3.53 -3.08 35.70
C GLY A 46 4.54 -2.55 34.69
N ALA A 47 5.07 -1.36 34.94
CA ALA A 47 6.20 -0.82 34.18
C ALA A 47 7.43 -1.74 34.32
N SER A 48 8.12 -2.00 33.21
CA SER A 48 9.39 -2.73 33.18
C SER A 48 10.52 -1.81 32.76
N THR A 49 11.69 -1.99 33.37
CA THR A 49 12.94 -1.32 32.96
C THR A 49 13.87 -2.24 32.17
N THR A 50 13.43 -3.47 31.92
CA THR A 50 14.17 -4.50 31.20
C THR A 50 13.80 -4.44 29.73
N SER A 51 14.77 -4.63 28.83
CA SER A 51 14.50 -4.67 27.40
C SER A 51 13.57 -5.82 27.03
N LEU A 52 12.80 -5.66 25.96
CA LEU A 52 11.84 -6.66 25.48
C LEU A 52 12.49 -8.04 25.29
N GLU A 53 13.73 -8.08 24.79
CA GLU A 53 14.44 -9.34 24.50
C GLU A 53 14.68 -10.16 25.77
N LYS A 54 15.10 -9.50 26.84
CA LYS A 54 15.34 -10.16 28.13
C LYS A 54 14.05 -10.49 28.87
N GLN A 55 13.02 -9.66 28.71
CA GLN A 55 11.75 -9.86 29.41
C GLN A 55 10.95 -11.05 28.88
N TYR A 56 11.04 -11.33 27.58
CA TYR A 56 10.23 -12.35 26.90
C TYR A 56 11.05 -13.49 26.29
N ASP A 57 12.32 -13.62 26.70
CA ASP A 57 13.28 -14.63 26.22
C ASP A 57 13.39 -14.66 24.68
N ILE A 58 13.48 -13.49 24.06
CA ILE A 58 13.55 -13.36 22.60
C ILE A 58 15.01 -13.49 22.16
N PRO A 59 15.37 -14.49 21.35
CA PRO A 59 16.72 -14.65 20.82
C PRO A 59 16.95 -13.69 19.64
N SER A 60 18.21 -13.48 19.25
CA SER A 60 18.56 -12.71 18.04
C SER A 60 18.29 -13.47 16.73
N THR A 61 18.29 -14.80 16.80
CA THR A 61 18.00 -15.71 15.69
C THR A 61 17.15 -16.88 16.18
N LEU A 62 16.36 -17.48 15.29
CA LEU A 62 15.55 -18.65 15.57
C LEU A 62 15.86 -19.76 14.57
N GLU A 63 16.40 -20.86 15.08
CA GLU A 63 16.51 -22.14 14.37
C GLU A 63 15.45 -23.10 14.90
N TYR A 64 14.50 -23.48 14.05
CA TYR A 64 13.41 -24.38 14.45
C TYR A 64 12.85 -25.13 13.24
N ARG A 65 12.62 -26.43 13.38
CA ARG A 65 12.08 -27.26 12.30
C ARG A 65 10.90 -28.09 12.77
N ARG A 66 9.84 -28.15 11.97
CA ARG A 66 8.64 -28.93 12.27
C ARG A 66 7.96 -29.43 11.00
N GLU A 67 7.42 -30.64 11.05
CA GLU A 67 6.61 -31.22 9.97
C GLU A 67 5.15 -31.39 10.41
N SER A 68 4.23 -31.34 9.45
CA SER A 68 2.84 -31.77 9.64
C SER A 68 2.77 -33.28 9.88
N LYS A 69 1.67 -33.75 10.49
CA LYS A 69 1.50 -35.18 10.81
C LYS A 69 1.52 -36.09 9.57
N ASP A 70 1.02 -35.59 8.45
CA ASP A 70 1.01 -36.27 7.15
C ASP A 70 2.27 -36.04 6.31
N LYS A 71 3.24 -35.28 6.83
CA LYS A 71 4.50 -34.89 6.17
C LYS A 71 4.32 -34.12 4.86
N ARG A 72 3.13 -33.56 4.62
CA ARG A 72 2.85 -32.72 3.44
C ARG A 72 3.29 -31.27 3.61
N VAL A 73 3.56 -30.82 4.84
CA VAL A 73 4.06 -29.47 5.11
C VAL A 73 5.31 -29.55 5.98
N LEU A 74 6.39 -28.96 5.50
CA LEU A 74 7.63 -28.76 6.24
C LEU A 74 7.80 -27.28 6.56
N LEU A 75 7.91 -26.95 7.84
CA LEU A 75 8.32 -25.64 8.34
C LEU A 75 9.80 -25.70 8.74
N ASP A 76 10.58 -24.78 8.18
CA ASP A 76 11.97 -24.55 8.55
C ASP A 76 12.13 -23.06 8.91
N TYR A 77 12.68 -22.78 10.09
CA TYR A 77 12.98 -21.45 10.55
C TYR A 77 14.49 -21.33 10.60
N ASP A 78 15.02 -20.41 9.79
CA ASP A 78 16.36 -19.86 9.87
C ASP A 78 16.20 -18.34 9.85
N ALA A 79 15.65 -17.83 10.96
CA ALA A 79 15.06 -16.51 10.98
C ALA A 79 15.88 -15.50 11.80
N ALA A 80 16.13 -14.33 11.21
CA ALA A 80 16.55 -13.15 11.96
C ALA A 80 15.37 -12.61 12.78
N ILE A 81 15.61 -12.27 14.05
CA ILE A 81 14.57 -11.76 14.93
C ILE A 81 14.76 -10.26 15.15
N LEU A 82 13.78 -9.47 14.71
CA LEU A 82 13.80 -8.02 14.79
C LEU A 82 12.88 -7.54 15.91
N VAL A 83 13.46 -6.92 16.94
CA VAL A 83 12.75 -6.39 18.10
C VAL A 83 13.11 -4.91 18.25
N PRO A 84 12.13 -4.01 18.46
CA PRO A 84 12.42 -2.62 18.72
C PRO A 84 13.14 -2.49 20.06
N ASN A 85 14.17 -1.63 20.11
CA ASN A 85 14.95 -1.38 21.32
C ASN A 85 14.14 -0.56 22.35
N LEU A 86 13.22 -1.23 23.03
CA LEU A 86 12.25 -0.68 23.97
C LEU A 86 12.13 -1.60 25.19
N ASN A 87 11.52 -1.08 26.26
CA ASN A 87 11.22 -1.84 27.48
C ASN A 87 9.76 -2.33 27.54
N GLY A 88 8.96 -1.98 26.54
CA GLY A 88 7.53 -2.24 26.50
C GLY A 88 6.96 -1.89 25.13
N MET A 89 5.87 -2.55 24.76
CA MET A 89 5.10 -2.25 23.56
C MET A 89 3.76 -1.63 23.94
N PRO A 90 3.34 -0.52 23.33
CA PRO A 90 2.09 0.12 23.68
C PRO A 90 0.88 -0.58 23.03
N ILE A 91 -0.32 -0.27 23.55
CA ILE A 91 -1.58 -0.43 22.81
C ILE A 91 -2.20 0.95 22.62
N LEU A 92 -2.57 1.25 21.38
CA LEU A 92 -3.04 2.56 20.95
C LEU A 92 -4.46 2.50 20.43
N ARG A 93 -5.24 3.57 20.63
CA ARG A 93 -6.48 3.81 19.91
C ARG A 93 -6.19 4.70 18.71
N LEU A 94 -6.70 4.30 17.56
CA LEU A 94 -6.44 4.91 16.25
C LEU A 94 -7.75 5.34 15.60
N GLN A 95 -7.69 6.42 14.83
CA GLN A 95 -8.75 6.85 13.92
C GLN A 95 -8.17 7.20 12.54
N PRO A 96 -8.96 7.08 11.46
CA PRO A 96 -8.58 7.64 10.18
C PRO A 96 -8.28 9.13 10.32
N ALA A 97 -7.28 9.62 9.59
CA ALA A 97 -6.93 11.02 9.55
C ALA A 97 -6.94 11.55 8.11
N ASP A 98 -6.94 12.87 8.02
CA ASP A 98 -6.82 13.63 6.80
C ASP A 98 -5.48 14.37 6.78
N PHE A 99 -4.99 14.70 5.59
CA PHE A 99 -3.84 15.59 5.45
C PHE A 99 -4.26 17.01 5.83
N SER A 100 -3.55 17.57 6.81
CA SER A 100 -3.73 18.97 7.21
C SER A 100 -3.21 19.93 6.12
N GLN A 101 -3.67 21.17 6.15
CA GLN A 101 -3.17 22.18 5.21
C GLN A 101 -1.65 22.42 5.35
N ASP A 102 -1.14 22.37 6.58
CA ASP A 102 0.28 22.62 6.87
C ASP A 102 1.20 21.53 6.29
N ILE A 103 0.81 20.26 6.40
CA ILE A 103 1.58 19.16 5.82
C ILE A 103 1.54 19.21 4.30
N VAL A 104 0.37 19.55 3.72
CA VAL A 104 0.21 19.71 2.27
C VAL A 104 1.07 20.85 1.74
N TYR A 105 1.07 22.02 2.39
CA TYR A 105 1.94 23.14 1.97
C TYR A 105 3.41 22.77 2.04
N THR A 106 3.83 22.10 3.11
CA THR A 106 5.22 21.70 3.29
C THR A 106 5.67 20.73 2.20
N LEU A 107 4.90 19.67 1.96
CA LEU A 107 5.19 18.69 0.90
C LEU A 107 5.10 19.29 -0.50
N PHE A 108 4.09 20.12 -0.77
CA PHE A 108 3.92 20.80 -2.06
C PHE A 108 5.12 21.71 -2.35
N ASN A 109 5.52 22.57 -1.40
CA ASN A 109 6.67 23.45 -1.59
C ASN A 109 7.97 22.68 -1.74
N THR A 110 8.14 21.57 -1.03
CA THR A 110 9.38 20.76 -1.07
C THR A 110 9.51 19.98 -2.38
N LEU A 111 8.42 19.34 -2.84
CA LEU A 111 8.41 18.46 -4.02
C LEU A 111 8.23 19.26 -5.33
N CYS A 112 7.33 20.24 -5.35
CA CYS A 112 7.11 21.09 -6.52
C CYS A 112 8.16 22.20 -6.63
N GLY A 113 8.70 22.71 -5.52
CA GLY A 113 9.72 23.76 -5.53
C GLY A 113 9.21 25.03 -6.20
N SER A 114 10.04 25.66 -7.04
CA SER A 114 9.66 26.85 -7.81
C SER A 114 8.89 26.54 -9.10
N THR A 115 8.56 25.27 -9.38
CA THR A 115 7.83 24.88 -10.58
C THR A 115 6.44 25.52 -10.56
N GLY A 116 6.05 26.18 -11.66
CA GLY A 116 4.68 26.64 -11.83
C GLY A 116 3.75 25.42 -11.82
N MET A 117 2.76 25.43 -10.93
CA MET A 117 1.76 24.37 -10.83
C MET A 117 0.37 24.99 -11.04
N TRP A 118 -0.49 24.27 -11.74
CA TRP A 118 -1.85 24.70 -12.06
C TRP A 118 -2.85 23.67 -11.58
N GLN A 119 -4.03 24.12 -11.15
CA GLN A 119 -5.13 23.22 -10.80
C GLN A 119 -5.49 22.38 -12.03
N TYR A 120 -5.48 21.07 -11.87
CA TYR A 120 -5.71 20.15 -12.97
C TYR A 120 -7.19 20.15 -13.38
N THR A 121 -7.44 20.16 -14.68
CA THR A 121 -8.77 20.08 -15.29
C THR A 121 -8.68 19.22 -16.53
N SER A 122 -9.76 18.54 -16.89
CA SER A 122 -9.90 17.77 -18.14
C SER A 122 -10.14 18.66 -19.36
N GLU A 123 -10.48 19.94 -19.18
CA GLU A 123 -10.68 20.87 -20.29
C GLU A 123 -9.37 21.13 -21.05
N ARG A 124 -9.48 21.14 -22.39
CA ARG A 124 -8.35 21.34 -23.30
C ARG A 124 -8.66 22.46 -24.29
N THR A 125 -7.64 23.24 -24.64
CA THR A 125 -7.73 24.21 -25.74
C THR A 125 -7.61 23.50 -27.09
N LYS A 126 -8.05 24.16 -28.16
CA LYS A 126 -7.83 23.65 -29.53
C LYS A 126 -6.35 23.36 -29.82
N GLY A 127 -5.44 24.24 -29.43
CA GLY A 127 -4.00 24.05 -29.64
C GLY A 127 -3.43 22.86 -28.87
N GLU A 128 -3.92 22.60 -27.65
CA GLU A 128 -3.53 21.40 -26.89
C GLU A 128 -4.06 20.12 -27.55
N ILE A 129 -5.31 20.15 -28.04
CA ILE A 129 -5.89 19.01 -28.77
C ILE A 129 -5.16 18.76 -30.09
N GLU A 130 -4.76 19.81 -30.82
CA GLU A 130 -3.93 19.68 -32.03
C GLU A 130 -2.61 18.95 -31.74
N SER A 131 -1.95 19.28 -30.63
CA SER A 131 -0.72 18.58 -30.22
C SER A 131 -0.99 17.10 -29.93
N ILE A 132 -2.08 16.79 -29.21
CA ILE A 132 -2.46 15.41 -28.90
C ILE A 132 -2.79 14.63 -30.19
N ILE A 133 -3.55 15.22 -31.10
CA ILE A 133 -3.90 14.63 -32.40
C ILE A 133 -2.63 14.33 -33.19
N LYS A 134 -1.67 15.28 -33.22
CA LYS A 134 -0.39 15.08 -33.90
C LYS A 134 0.40 13.92 -33.30
N ASP A 135 0.50 13.85 -31.97
CA ASP A 135 1.21 12.76 -31.30
C ASP A 135 0.56 11.40 -31.59
N LEU A 136 -0.79 11.32 -31.61
CA LEU A 136 -1.51 10.11 -31.98
C LEU A 136 -1.23 9.70 -33.44
N GLN A 137 -1.21 10.66 -34.37
CA GLN A 137 -0.89 10.40 -35.78
C GLN A 137 0.55 9.91 -35.95
N ASP A 138 1.51 10.52 -35.27
CA ASP A 138 2.92 10.11 -35.31
C ASP A 138 3.10 8.67 -34.77
N ASN A 139 2.33 8.29 -33.75
CA ASN A 139 2.34 6.93 -33.21
C ASN A 139 1.64 5.90 -34.12
N LEU A 140 0.54 6.28 -34.78
CA LEU A 140 -0.13 5.45 -35.80
C LEU A 140 0.76 5.18 -37.02
N ASN A 141 1.66 6.11 -37.35
CA ASN A 141 2.65 5.94 -38.41
C ASN A 141 3.82 5.02 -38.00
N GLY A 142 3.90 4.62 -36.73
CA GLY A 142 4.89 3.67 -36.21
C GLY A 142 4.48 2.22 -36.42
N ASP A 143 5.37 1.30 -36.02
CA ASP A 143 5.09 -0.14 -35.99
C ASP A 143 4.22 -0.43 -34.75
N VAL A 144 2.92 -0.67 -34.97
CA VAL A 144 1.90 -0.87 -33.92
C VAL A 144 1.12 -2.15 -34.18
N GLU A 145 0.80 -2.88 -33.11
CA GLU A 145 -0.03 -4.09 -33.20
C GLU A 145 -1.50 -3.72 -33.49
N ASP A 146 -2.28 -4.62 -34.13
CA ASP A 146 -3.65 -4.35 -34.59
C ASP A 146 -4.59 -3.81 -33.49
N GLU A 147 -4.49 -4.35 -32.27
CA GLU A 147 -5.31 -3.90 -31.12
C GLU A 147 -4.93 -2.47 -30.72
N GLN A 148 -3.63 -2.17 -30.66
CA GLN A 148 -3.12 -0.85 -30.37
C GLN A 148 -3.46 0.16 -31.48
N GLN A 149 -3.44 -0.27 -32.74
CA GLN A 149 -3.84 0.57 -33.88
C GLN A 149 -5.31 0.99 -33.77
N LYS A 150 -6.19 0.06 -33.38
CA LYS A 150 -7.59 0.36 -33.14
C LYS A 150 -7.77 1.37 -32.00
N GLU A 151 -7.12 1.16 -30.85
CA GLU A 151 -7.18 2.10 -29.73
C GLU A 151 -6.73 3.51 -30.16
N LEU A 152 -5.58 3.62 -30.81
CA LEU A 152 -5.06 4.91 -31.28
C LEU A 152 -6.01 5.60 -32.27
N THR A 153 -6.65 4.84 -33.15
CA THR A 153 -7.64 5.36 -34.11
C THR A 153 -8.92 5.84 -33.39
N ASP A 154 -9.38 5.10 -32.38
CA ASP A 154 -10.54 5.48 -31.57
C ASP A 154 -10.25 6.74 -30.74
N ALA A 155 -9.04 6.88 -30.17
CA ALA A 155 -8.58 8.12 -29.52
C ALA A 155 -8.58 9.28 -30.51
N LEU A 156 -7.95 9.09 -31.67
CA LEU A 156 -7.81 10.13 -32.68
C LEU A 156 -9.19 10.67 -33.06
N THR A 157 -10.13 9.78 -33.34
CA THR A 157 -11.54 10.13 -33.64
C THR A 157 -12.19 10.90 -32.50
N SER A 158 -11.99 10.47 -31.25
CA SER A 158 -12.54 11.14 -30.06
C SER A 158 -11.97 12.55 -29.89
N TRP A 159 -10.65 12.73 -30.06
CA TRP A 159 -9.98 14.03 -29.94
C TRP A 159 -10.33 14.97 -31.08
N GLU A 160 -10.41 14.48 -32.33
CA GLU A 160 -10.88 15.25 -33.48
C GLU A 160 -12.32 15.77 -33.27
N LYS A 161 -13.19 14.94 -32.67
CA LYS A 161 -14.53 15.39 -32.27
C LYS A 161 -14.49 16.45 -31.16
N GLY A 162 -13.65 16.24 -30.14
CA GLY A 162 -13.47 17.18 -29.04
C GLY A 162 -12.95 18.55 -29.50
N TYR A 163 -12.05 18.56 -30.50
CA TYR A 163 -11.48 19.77 -31.11
C TYR A 163 -12.55 20.75 -31.60
N LEU A 164 -13.64 20.25 -32.19
CA LEU A 164 -14.72 21.09 -32.74
C LEU A 164 -15.42 21.94 -31.68
N SER A 165 -15.49 21.46 -30.44
CA SER A 165 -16.13 22.14 -29.32
C SER A 165 -15.15 22.81 -28.36
N ALA A 166 -13.84 22.63 -28.56
CA ALA A 166 -12.83 23.14 -27.65
C ALA A 166 -12.67 24.66 -27.78
N PRO A 167 -12.41 25.37 -26.67
CA PRO A 167 -12.11 26.80 -26.72
C PRO A 167 -10.69 27.06 -27.24
N ASP A 168 -10.46 28.25 -27.79
CA ASP A 168 -9.12 28.65 -28.25
C ASP A 168 -8.19 28.99 -27.07
N SER A 169 -8.75 29.33 -25.90
CA SER A 169 -8.00 29.63 -24.68
C SER A 169 -8.77 29.23 -23.43
N LEU A 170 -8.04 28.90 -22.37
CA LEU A 170 -8.60 28.53 -21.05
C LEU A 170 -7.94 29.37 -19.97
N GLN A 171 -8.74 29.91 -19.05
CA GLN A 171 -8.21 30.57 -17.87
C GLN A 171 -7.76 29.49 -16.87
N ARG A 172 -6.43 29.28 -16.78
CA ARG A 172 -5.86 28.32 -15.84
C ARG A 172 -5.70 28.97 -14.46
N VAL A 173 -6.09 28.24 -13.41
CA VAL A 173 -5.92 28.67 -12.03
C VAL A 173 -4.59 28.14 -11.50
N LYS A 174 -3.73 29.03 -10.98
CA LYS A 174 -2.48 28.63 -10.35
C LYS A 174 -2.78 27.85 -9.06
N CYS A 175 -2.04 26.77 -8.82
CA CYS A 175 -2.11 26.02 -7.58
C CYS A 175 -0.91 26.37 -6.68
N ASP A 176 -1.18 26.60 -5.40
CA ASP A 176 -0.20 26.93 -4.36
C ASP A 176 -0.20 25.90 -3.21
N GLY A 177 -0.88 24.77 -3.40
CA GLY A 177 -1.04 23.74 -2.38
C GLY A 177 -2.25 23.94 -1.46
N THR A 178 -3.08 24.97 -1.66
CA THR A 178 -4.27 25.19 -0.82
C THR A 178 -5.35 24.14 -1.10
N LEU A 179 -5.75 23.39 -0.06
CA LEU A 179 -6.82 22.41 -0.12
C LEU A 179 -8.16 23.05 -0.49
N LEU A 180 -8.85 22.42 -1.44
CA LEU A 180 -10.17 22.85 -1.90
C LEU A 180 -11.24 21.90 -1.37
N CYS A 181 -12.45 22.40 -1.13
CA CYS A 181 -13.61 21.56 -0.88
C CYS A 181 -14.16 21.08 -2.23
N ASN A 182 -14.19 19.76 -2.42
CA ASN A 182 -14.62 19.10 -3.64
C ASN A 182 -15.88 18.26 -3.37
N ASN A 183 -16.74 18.18 -4.39
CA ASN A 183 -17.92 17.33 -4.35
C ASN A 183 -17.56 15.92 -4.82
N LEU A 184 -18.05 14.92 -4.09
CA LEU A 184 -18.11 13.54 -4.53
C LEU A 184 -19.47 13.31 -5.19
N PHE A 185 -19.47 12.80 -6.42
CA PHE A 185 -20.67 12.60 -7.23
C PHE A 185 -21.01 11.13 -7.38
N ASP A 186 -22.30 10.82 -7.33
CA ASP A 186 -22.83 9.53 -7.75
C ASP A 186 -22.84 9.45 -9.28
N ALA A 187 -22.06 8.52 -9.84
CA ALA A 187 -21.91 8.36 -11.29
C ALA A 187 -23.22 8.01 -12.01
N SER A 188 -24.22 7.44 -11.32
CA SER A 188 -25.49 7.02 -11.93
C SER A 188 -26.40 8.19 -12.32
N ASN A 189 -26.33 9.29 -11.57
CA ASN A 189 -27.26 10.42 -11.67
C ASN A 189 -26.57 11.78 -11.62
N ASN A 190 -25.24 11.80 -11.46
CA ASN A 190 -24.39 12.98 -11.36
C ASN A 190 -24.78 13.93 -10.22
N SER A 191 -25.42 13.42 -9.16
CA SER A 191 -25.74 14.19 -7.96
C SER A 191 -24.57 14.17 -6.97
N SER A 192 -24.36 15.29 -6.27
CA SER A 192 -23.36 15.36 -5.20
C SER A 192 -23.91 14.63 -3.97
N ILE A 193 -23.16 13.66 -3.46
CA ILE A 193 -23.58 12.80 -2.35
C ILE A 193 -22.71 12.96 -1.10
N ALA A 194 -21.52 13.53 -1.25
CA ALA A 194 -20.58 13.81 -0.17
C ALA A 194 -19.61 14.91 -0.63
N THR A 195 -18.76 15.34 0.27
CA THR A 195 -17.66 16.27 0.03
C THR A 195 -16.37 15.73 0.64
N TYR A 196 -15.24 16.14 0.06
CA TYR A 196 -13.91 15.87 0.60
C TYR A 196 -13.01 17.09 0.35
N THR A 197 -11.97 17.26 1.15
CA THR A 197 -10.95 18.27 0.86
C THR A 197 -9.83 17.67 0.03
N GLY A 198 -9.31 18.40 -0.96
CA GLY A 198 -8.25 17.89 -1.81
C GLY A 198 -7.79 18.88 -2.87
N ILE A 199 -6.72 18.52 -3.56
CA ILE A 199 -6.20 19.23 -4.73
C ILE A 199 -5.67 18.23 -5.75
N VAL A 200 -5.72 18.64 -7.01
CA VAL A 200 -4.96 18.01 -8.09
C VAL A 200 -4.25 19.13 -8.83
N ALA A 201 -2.93 19.02 -8.96
CA ALA A 201 -2.09 20.02 -9.59
C ALA A 201 -1.12 19.37 -10.57
N ALA A 202 -0.91 20.01 -11.71
CA ALA A 202 0.06 19.58 -12.71
C ALA A 202 0.90 20.75 -13.21
N GLU A 203 2.10 20.45 -13.70
CA GLU A 203 2.97 21.40 -14.40
C GLU A 203 2.45 21.69 -15.81
N LYS A 204 1.85 20.71 -16.49
CA LYS A 204 1.31 20.89 -17.85
C LYS A 204 0.00 20.12 -18.02
N PHE A 205 -0.75 20.45 -19.08
CA PHE A 205 -2.02 19.80 -19.43
C PHE A 205 -1.90 18.82 -20.60
N THR A 206 -0.73 18.73 -21.21
CA THR A 206 -0.35 17.82 -22.31
C THR A 206 0.87 17.02 -21.90
N ASP A 207 1.08 15.88 -22.55
CA ASP A 207 2.18 15.01 -22.18
C ASP A 207 3.57 15.52 -22.63
N PRO A 208 4.62 15.23 -21.85
CA PRO A 208 4.52 14.78 -20.46
C PRO A 208 3.95 15.91 -19.57
N ILE A 209 3.01 15.56 -18.68
CA ILE A 209 2.37 16.55 -17.78
C ILE A 209 3.35 17.17 -16.76
N GLY A 210 4.61 16.70 -16.72
CA GLY A 210 5.66 17.18 -15.85
C GLY A 210 5.47 16.75 -14.40
N LYS A 211 5.66 17.67 -13.44
CA LYS A 211 5.29 17.40 -12.05
C LYS A 211 3.78 17.28 -11.88
N PHE A 212 3.34 16.31 -11.09
CA PHE A 212 1.95 16.09 -10.70
C PHE A 212 1.88 15.93 -9.19
N PHE A 213 0.92 16.59 -8.55
CA PHE A 213 0.71 16.57 -7.11
C PHE A 213 -0.79 16.45 -6.82
N GLN A 214 -1.17 15.47 -6.01
CA GLN A 214 -2.56 15.19 -5.66
C GLN A 214 -2.70 14.97 -4.17
N VAL A 215 -3.75 15.53 -3.60
CA VAL A 215 -4.24 15.22 -2.26
C VAL A 215 -5.72 14.93 -2.35
N VAL A 216 -6.16 13.82 -1.78
CA VAL A 216 -7.56 13.48 -1.61
C VAL A 216 -7.73 13.04 -0.17
N ASN A 217 -8.40 13.86 0.66
CA ASN A 217 -8.74 13.48 2.02
C ASN A 217 -9.98 12.58 2.04
N ASN A 218 -10.29 12.01 3.20
CA ASN A 218 -11.48 11.18 3.36
C ASN A 218 -12.73 12.02 3.10
N SER A 219 -13.70 11.42 2.40
CA SER A 219 -15.01 12.06 2.22
C SER A 219 -15.85 11.96 3.48
N ASN A 220 -16.79 12.90 3.66
CA ASN A 220 -17.83 12.83 4.69
C ASN A 220 -18.98 11.87 4.35
N LEU A 221 -18.77 10.93 3.43
CA LEU A 221 -19.74 9.88 3.14
C LEU A 221 -19.96 9.03 4.40
N GLU A 222 -21.21 8.83 4.80
CA GLU A 222 -21.58 8.04 5.99
C GLU A 222 -21.97 6.60 5.66
N HIS A 223 -22.47 6.36 4.44
CA HIS A 223 -22.96 5.06 4.00
C HIS A 223 -22.58 4.80 2.54
N ALA A 224 -22.34 3.53 2.19
CA ALA A 224 -22.14 3.14 0.81
C ALA A 224 -23.39 3.45 -0.04
N VAL A 225 -23.18 3.96 -1.25
CA VAL A 225 -24.24 4.14 -2.26
C VAL A 225 -24.17 2.96 -3.19
N VAL A 226 -25.26 2.20 -3.31
CA VAL A 226 -25.30 0.95 -4.08
C VAL A 226 -26.50 0.98 -5.03
N HIS A 227 -26.23 0.73 -6.31
CA HIS A 227 -27.18 0.66 -7.41
C HIS A 227 -27.18 -0.74 -8.02
N SER A 228 -28.35 -1.36 -8.09
CA SER A 228 -28.53 -2.68 -8.70
C SER A 228 -29.08 -2.55 -10.12
N TYR A 229 -28.34 -3.09 -11.09
CA TYR A 229 -28.69 -3.14 -12.50
C TYR A 229 -28.71 -4.60 -12.97
N GLY A 230 -29.83 -5.30 -12.72
CA GLY A 230 -29.92 -6.74 -12.94
C GLY A 230 -28.87 -7.47 -12.09
N ASP A 231 -27.97 -8.21 -12.72
CA ASP A 231 -26.90 -8.96 -12.06
C ASP A 231 -25.66 -8.09 -11.71
N ARG A 232 -25.67 -6.80 -12.07
CA ARG A 232 -24.55 -5.88 -11.80
C ARG A 232 -24.87 -4.99 -10.61
N VAL A 233 -23.92 -4.89 -9.69
CA VAL A 233 -23.93 -3.92 -8.60
C VAL A 233 -22.89 -2.84 -8.93
N GLN A 234 -23.33 -1.59 -8.97
CA GLN A 234 -22.46 -0.42 -9.12
C GLN A 234 -22.65 0.50 -7.92
N GLY A 235 -21.69 1.35 -7.60
CA GLY A 235 -21.83 2.24 -6.46
C GLY A 235 -20.54 2.79 -5.91
N LEU A 236 -20.67 3.57 -4.85
CA LEU A 236 -19.57 4.16 -4.09
C LEU A 236 -19.50 3.51 -2.71
N ARG A 237 -18.36 2.89 -2.42
CA ARG A 237 -18.09 2.29 -1.11
C ARG A 237 -17.72 3.37 -0.09
N LEU A 238 -18.07 3.14 1.17
CA LEU A 238 -17.53 3.91 2.28
C LEU A 238 -16.04 3.54 2.48
N LYS A 239 -15.14 4.50 2.30
CA LYS A 239 -13.70 4.26 2.42
C LYS A 239 -13.01 5.27 3.33
N ARG A 240 -11.93 4.79 3.94
CA ARG A 240 -10.91 5.61 4.60
C ARG A 240 -9.58 5.33 3.94
N ASP A 241 -9.28 6.11 2.91
CA ASP A 241 -8.19 5.89 1.96
C ASP A 241 -7.56 7.21 1.50
N ALA A 242 -7.60 8.24 2.35
CA ALA A 242 -6.97 9.54 2.07
C ALA A 242 -5.55 9.35 1.51
N VAL A 243 -5.21 10.04 0.42
CA VAL A 243 -3.93 9.87 -0.27
C VAL A 243 -3.28 11.20 -0.60
N LEU A 244 -1.97 11.27 -0.39
CA LEU A 244 -1.09 12.28 -0.94
C LEU A 244 -0.13 11.60 -1.92
N PHE A 245 -0.16 12.07 -3.16
CA PHE A 245 0.61 11.52 -4.26
C PHE A 245 1.38 12.63 -4.97
N PHE A 246 2.66 12.39 -5.22
CA PHE A 246 3.47 13.21 -6.10
C PHE A 246 4.21 12.33 -7.10
N ALA A 247 4.29 12.80 -8.34
CA ALA A 247 5.14 12.22 -9.37
C ALA A 247 5.82 13.32 -10.20
N ASN A 248 7.05 13.07 -10.63
CA ASN A 248 7.78 13.90 -11.58
C ASN A 248 7.90 13.15 -12.90
N TYR A 249 6.94 13.32 -13.81
CA TYR A 249 6.94 12.64 -15.11
C TYR A 249 7.99 13.16 -16.10
N ASN A 250 8.74 14.21 -15.74
CA ASN A 250 9.95 14.59 -16.47
C ASN A 250 11.12 13.63 -16.18
N ASP A 251 11.05 12.87 -15.08
CA ASP A 251 12.01 11.83 -14.78
C ASP A 251 11.71 10.58 -15.64
N PRO A 252 12.68 10.02 -16.38
CA PRO A 252 12.45 8.87 -17.24
C PRO A 252 11.98 7.62 -16.48
N TYR A 253 12.25 7.53 -15.17
CA TYR A 253 11.86 6.43 -14.30
C TYR A 253 10.37 6.47 -13.91
N ALA A 254 9.72 7.64 -13.94
CA ALA A 254 8.31 7.78 -13.55
C ALA A 254 7.31 7.07 -14.49
N ASN A 255 7.74 6.66 -15.70
CA ASN A 255 6.86 6.10 -16.73
C ASN A 255 7.06 4.59 -16.95
N PHE A 256 7.86 3.90 -16.14
CA PHE A 256 8.11 2.46 -16.30
C PHE A 256 7.21 1.61 -15.41
N ASN A 257 6.92 0.40 -15.90
CA ASN A 257 6.41 -0.66 -15.05
C ASN A 257 7.62 -1.33 -14.41
N TYR A 258 7.52 -1.64 -13.12
CA TYR A 258 8.64 -2.19 -12.39
C TYR A 258 8.34 -3.59 -11.88
N ASN A 259 9.35 -4.45 -11.97
CA ASN A 259 9.46 -5.59 -11.07
C ASN A 259 10.23 -5.14 -9.84
N PHE A 260 9.76 -5.52 -8.68
CA PHE A 260 10.47 -5.30 -7.43
C PHE A 260 11.45 -6.45 -7.21
N ALA A 261 12.47 -6.20 -6.42
CA ALA A 261 13.34 -7.22 -5.87
C ALA A 261 13.87 -6.67 -4.56
N GLU A 262 13.62 -7.39 -3.47
CA GLU A 262 14.48 -7.27 -2.30
C GLU A 262 15.86 -7.75 -2.74
N ASN A 263 16.86 -6.91 -2.54
CA ASN A 263 18.22 -7.20 -2.98
C ASN A 263 19.09 -7.17 -1.73
N ASP A 264 20.10 -8.02 -1.63
CA ASP A 264 21.18 -7.90 -0.63
C ASP A 264 22.35 -7.04 -1.15
N SER A 265 22.37 -6.69 -2.44
CA SER A 265 23.46 -5.89 -3.02
C SER A 265 23.44 -4.44 -2.52
N SER A 266 24.61 -3.90 -2.17
CA SER A 266 24.80 -2.49 -1.81
C SER A 266 24.60 -1.51 -2.98
N THR A 267 24.72 -2.00 -4.23
CA THR A 267 24.67 -1.18 -5.44
C THR A 267 23.41 -1.43 -6.26
N ILE A 268 22.72 -0.35 -6.65
CA ILE A 268 21.62 -0.38 -7.61
C ILE A 268 22.21 0.04 -8.97
N SER A 269 21.78 -0.61 -10.06
CA SER A 269 22.38 -0.47 -11.39
C SER A 269 22.14 0.95 -11.93
N SER A 270 23.13 1.81 -11.70
CA SER A 270 23.29 3.22 -12.13
C SER A 270 24.36 3.93 -11.26
N GLY A 271 24.83 3.29 -10.18
CA GLY A 271 25.80 3.88 -9.25
C GLY A 271 25.13 4.49 -8.00
N LEU A 272 23.79 4.55 -7.96
CA LEU A 272 23.04 4.90 -6.76
C LEU A 272 23.17 3.77 -5.73
N LEU A 273 23.74 4.06 -4.57
CA LEU A 273 23.76 3.13 -3.46
C LEU A 273 22.42 3.15 -2.72
N LYS A 274 22.04 2.04 -2.11
CA LYS A 274 20.84 2.00 -1.26
C LYS A 274 20.88 3.04 -0.15
N THR A 275 22.05 3.22 0.46
CA THR A 275 22.29 4.21 1.52
C THR A 275 22.04 5.63 1.06
N ASP A 276 22.35 5.94 -0.20
CA ASP A 276 22.12 7.26 -0.77
C ASP A 276 20.62 7.50 -0.98
N ALA A 277 19.89 6.49 -1.48
CA ALA A 277 18.44 6.57 -1.65
C ALA A 277 17.70 6.74 -0.31
N VAL A 278 18.10 6.00 0.73
CA VAL A 278 17.58 6.16 2.09
C VAL A 278 17.89 7.57 2.60
N THR A 279 19.14 8.04 2.45
CA THR A 279 19.52 9.40 2.87
C THR A 279 18.71 10.49 2.16
N ILE A 280 18.45 10.34 0.85
CA ILE A 280 17.62 11.26 0.07
C ILE A 280 16.19 11.28 0.61
N ALA A 281 15.62 10.11 0.88
CA ALA A 281 14.26 9.98 1.41
C ALA A 281 14.14 10.51 2.85
N ASP A 282 15.10 10.21 3.73
CA ASP A 282 15.17 10.73 5.10
C ASP A 282 15.28 12.26 5.09
N ASN A 283 16.12 12.83 4.21
CA ASN A 283 16.25 14.28 4.08
C ASN A 283 14.94 14.93 3.60
N LEU A 284 14.18 14.27 2.71
CA LEU A 284 12.87 14.74 2.29
C LEU A 284 11.89 14.76 3.48
N LEU A 285 11.79 13.66 4.24
CA LEU A 285 10.90 13.56 5.39
C LEU A 285 11.29 14.57 6.49
N GLY A 286 12.58 14.67 6.80
CA GLY A 286 13.11 15.63 7.76
C GLY A 286 12.86 17.09 7.35
N ALA A 287 13.04 17.43 6.06
CA ALA A 287 12.70 18.76 5.54
C ALA A 287 11.20 19.06 5.65
N CYS A 288 10.36 18.02 5.66
CA CYS A 288 8.91 18.15 5.81
C CYS A 288 8.43 18.10 7.27
N GLY A 289 9.32 17.94 8.25
CA GLY A 289 8.96 17.76 9.66
C GLY A 289 8.19 16.46 9.93
N ILE A 290 8.41 15.43 9.10
CA ILE A 290 7.82 14.11 9.26
C ILE A 290 8.83 13.23 10.01
N ASP A 291 8.71 13.18 11.34
CA ASP A 291 9.64 12.47 12.25
C ASP A 291 9.02 11.25 12.96
N TYR A 292 7.74 11.00 12.73
CA TYR A 292 6.97 9.88 13.29
C TYR A 292 6.85 8.69 12.32
N PHE A 293 7.75 8.61 11.34
CA PHE A 293 7.91 7.46 10.46
C PHE A 293 9.31 6.88 10.67
N SER A 294 9.39 5.56 10.76
CA SER A 294 10.66 4.82 10.79
C SER A 294 10.89 4.15 9.45
N PHE A 295 12.16 4.11 9.03
CA PHE A 295 12.59 3.29 7.90
C PHE A 295 12.12 1.84 8.08
N ASP A 296 11.55 1.28 7.01
CA ASP A 296 11.09 -0.11 6.96
C ASP A 296 12.00 -0.94 6.05
N ARG A 297 11.88 -0.77 4.72
CA ARG A 297 12.63 -1.57 3.73
C ARG A 297 13.07 -0.74 2.52
N VAL A 298 14.03 -1.29 1.77
CA VAL A 298 14.47 -0.77 0.47
C VAL A 298 14.29 -1.83 -0.61
N TYR A 299 13.62 -1.45 -1.69
CA TYR A 299 13.41 -2.30 -2.85
C TYR A 299 14.13 -1.76 -4.07
N LYS A 300 14.84 -2.66 -4.76
CA LYS A 300 15.32 -2.36 -6.11
C LYS A 300 14.16 -2.55 -7.07
N MET A 301 13.92 -1.55 -7.90
CA MET A 301 12.91 -1.59 -8.95
C MET A 301 13.60 -1.71 -10.30
N ILE A 302 13.31 -2.76 -11.06
CA ILE A 302 13.88 -2.98 -12.40
C ILE A 302 12.80 -2.77 -13.44
N SER A 303 13.04 -1.88 -14.41
CA SER A 303 12.07 -1.62 -15.46
C SER A 303 11.79 -2.90 -16.25
N CYS A 304 10.50 -3.15 -16.48
CA CYS A 304 10.01 -4.23 -17.33
C CYS A 304 10.34 -3.97 -18.80
N GLU A 305 10.44 -2.69 -19.19
CA GLU A 305 10.70 -2.23 -20.55
C GLU A 305 12.20 -2.18 -20.87
N ASP A 306 13.04 -1.79 -19.91
CA ASP A 306 14.49 -1.76 -20.04
C ASP A 306 15.16 -2.28 -18.76
N ARG A 307 15.59 -3.55 -18.77
CA ARG A 307 16.21 -4.20 -17.61
C ARG A 307 17.54 -3.57 -17.16
N LYS A 308 18.12 -2.65 -17.95
CA LYS A 308 19.30 -1.87 -17.54
C LYS A 308 18.94 -0.66 -16.67
N LYS A 309 17.68 -0.22 -16.70
CA LYS A 309 17.17 0.87 -15.88
C LYS A 309 16.62 0.32 -14.57
N SER A 310 17.12 0.87 -13.47
CA SER A 310 16.58 0.59 -12.15
C SER A 310 16.44 1.84 -11.31
N ALA A 311 15.42 1.84 -10.45
CA ALA A 311 15.18 2.85 -9.44
C ALA A 311 15.11 2.18 -8.06
N VAL A 312 14.87 2.97 -7.02
CA VAL A 312 14.77 2.53 -5.63
C VAL A 312 13.43 2.95 -5.07
N MET A 313 12.76 2.06 -4.34
CA MET A 313 11.65 2.41 -3.46
C MET A 313 12.12 2.25 -2.02
N VAL A 314 11.96 3.29 -1.22
CA VAL A 314 12.20 3.27 0.22
C VAL A 314 10.85 3.33 0.92
N THR A 315 10.53 2.32 1.73
CA THR A 315 9.29 2.25 2.50
C THR A 315 9.53 2.70 3.93
N TYR A 316 8.49 3.31 4.51
CA TYR A 316 8.46 3.76 5.89
C TYR A 316 7.14 3.36 6.53
N SER A 317 7.21 3.05 7.82
CA SER A 317 6.04 2.76 8.64
C SER A 317 5.94 3.77 9.77
N ARG A 318 4.73 4.13 10.16
CA ARG A 318 4.53 5.01 11.33
C ARG A 318 5.24 4.42 12.53
N SER A 319 5.79 5.26 13.38
CA SER A 319 6.32 4.88 14.68
C SER A 319 5.68 5.70 15.80
N PHE A 320 5.56 5.09 16.98
CA PHE A 320 5.08 5.76 18.18
C PHE A 320 6.01 5.42 19.33
N SER A 321 6.68 6.43 19.91
CA SER A 321 7.64 6.24 21.00
C SER A 321 8.70 5.18 20.70
N GLY A 322 9.14 5.10 19.43
CA GLY A 322 10.12 4.12 18.95
C GLY A 322 9.54 2.75 18.56
N ALA A 323 8.26 2.47 18.82
CA ALA A 323 7.60 1.25 18.37
C ALA A 323 7.12 1.42 16.91
N PRO A 324 7.66 0.65 15.94
CA PRO A 324 7.25 0.74 14.55
C PRO A 324 5.91 0.01 14.33
N PHE A 325 5.08 0.55 13.45
CA PHE A 325 3.96 -0.17 12.86
C PHE A 325 4.44 -1.11 11.76
N ALA A 326 3.70 -2.19 11.51
CA ALA A 326 3.90 -3.04 10.34
C ALA A 326 3.56 -2.27 9.06
N TYR A 327 4.40 -2.39 8.03
CA TYR A 327 4.06 -1.94 6.69
C TYR A 327 3.10 -2.96 6.07
N ILE A 328 1.85 -2.56 5.80
CA ILE A 328 0.82 -3.44 5.23
C ILE A 328 0.21 -2.73 4.04
N ASP A 329 0.31 -3.35 2.86
CA ASP A 329 -0.39 -2.86 1.68
C ASP A 329 -1.84 -3.37 1.64
N GLY A 330 -2.76 -2.51 1.21
CA GLY A 330 -4.18 -2.80 1.09
C GLY A 330 -5.04 -2.23 2.23
N ALA A 331 -6.22 -2.82 2.40
CA ALA A 331 -7.25 -2.34 3.30
C ALA A 331 -7.93 -3.49 4.03
N SER A 332 -8.37 -3.22 5.27
CA SER A 332 -9.27 -4.10 6.01
C SER A 332 -10.71 -3.84 5.58
N SER A 333 -11.43 -4.86 5.15
CA SER A 333 -12.86 -4.82 4.84
C SER A 333 -13.51 -6.19 5.04
N ASP A 334 -14.82 -6.23 5.30
CA ASP A 334 -15.56 -7.49 5.25
C ASP A 334 -15.56 -8.03 3.80
N GLN A 335 -14.95 -9.19 3.62
CA GLN A 335 -14.73 -9.81 2.31
C GLN A 335 -15.98 -10.51 1.76
N GLU A 336 -16.98 -10.80 2.60
CA GLU A 336 -18.24 -11.41 2.16
C GLU A 336 -19.24 -10.39 1.63
N ASN A 337 -19.05 -9.11 1.98
CA ASN A 337 -19.95 -8.03 1.61
C ASN A 337 -19.27 -7.02 0.67
N THR A 338 -19.66 -7.03 -0.60
CA THR A 338 -19.09 -6.13 -1.62
C THR A 338 -19.40 -4.65 -1.41
N ALA A 339 -20.33 -4.31 -0.51
CA ALA A 339 -20.63 -2.94 -0.09
C ALA A 339 -20.02 -2.59 1.28
N ALA A 340 -19.22 -3.49 1.88
CA ALA A 340 -18.59 -3.26 3.16
C ALA A 340 -17.70 -2.01 3.14
N PRO A 341 -17.72 -1.22 4.22
CA PRO A 341 -16.72 -0.19 4.43
C PRO A 341 -15.30 -0.76 4.42
N SER A 342 -14.34 0.00 3.89
CA SER A 342 -12.92 -0.40 3.86
C SER A 342 -12.00 0.68 4.39
N TRP A 343 -11.09 0.32 5.29
CA TRP A 343 -10.08 1.22 5.83
C TRP A 343 -8.70 0.73 5.43
N THR A 344 -8.03 1.52 4.60
CA THR A 344 -6.67 1.29 4.10
C THR A 344 -5.65 1.43 5.24
N TYR A 345 -4.61 0.58 5.24
CA TYR A 345 -3.50 0.71 6.18
C TYR A 345 -2.59 1.88 5.80
N GLU A 346 -2.00 2.53 6.80
CA GLU A 346 -1.10 3.66 6.55
C GLU A 346 0.23 3.16 5.95
N THR A 347 0.58 3.71 4.80
CA THR A 347 1.86 3.42 4.13
C THR A 347 2.50 4.72 3.68
N LEU A 348 3.83 4.77 3.68
CA LEU A 348 4.61 5.85 3.08
C LEU A 348 5.76 5.26 2.27
N SER A 349 5.87 5.66 1.01
CA SER A 349 6.95 5.25 0.12
C SER A 349 7.52 6.42 -0.66
N VAL A 350 8.85 6.41 -0.81
CA VAL A 350 9.62 7.39 -1.58
C VAL A 350 10.39 6.66 -2.67
N TYR A 351 10.23 7.12 -3.90
CA TYR A 351 10.89 6.54 -5.06
C TYR A 351 12.00 7.45 -5.56
N VAL A 352 13.19 6.89 -5.65
CA VAL A 352 14.43 7.62 -5.91
C VAL A 352 15.13 7.04 -7.14
N SER A 353 15.53 7.94 -8.04
CA SER A 353 16.39 7.68 -9.18
C SER A 353 17.73 8.40 -9.01
N GLU A 354 18.60 8.30 -10.02
CA GLU A 354 19.81 9.13 -10.10
C GLU A 354 19.54 10.65 -10.18
N ASN A 355 18.32 11.07 -10.53
CA ASN A 355 17.90 12.48 -10.56
C ASN A 355 17.24 12.94 -9.25
N GLY A 356 17.19 12.09 -8.22
CA GLY A 356 16.53 12.35 -6.94
C GLY A 356 15.12 11.74 -6.86
N VAL A 357 14.27 12.36 -6.06
CA VAL A 357 12.89 11.88 -5.82
C VAL A 357 12.03 12.12 -7.06
N PHE A 358 11.49 11.04 -7.62
CA PHE A 358 10.55 11.12 -8.74
C PHE A 358 9.14 10.72 -8.39
N GLN A 359 8.91 10.04 -7.25
CA GLN A 359 7.56 9.74 -6.78
C GLN A 359 7.53 9.67 -5.25
N PHE A 360 6.43 10.14 -4.66
CA PHE A 360 6.15 10.10 -3.22
C PHE A 360 4.70 9.70 -3.04
N ILE A 361 4.44 8.73 -2.17
CA ILE A 361 3.08 8.27 -1.86
C ILE A 361 2.96 8.16 -0.35
N TRP A 362 1.94 8.78 0.22
CA TRP A 362 1.50 8.55 1.58
C TRP A 362 -0.01 8.27 1.57
N GLN A 363 -0.40 7.11 2.09
CA GLN A 363 -1.79 6.65 2.10
C GLN A 363 -2.31 6.51 3.53
N ALA A 364 -3.60 6.77 3.67
CA ALA A 364 -4.45 6.56 4.83
C ALA A 364 -3.78 6.96 6.17
N PRO A 365 -3.40 8.25 6.35
CA PRO A 365 -2.82 8.69 7.59
C PRO A 365 -3.75 8.37 8.76
N VAL A 366 -3.17 8.07 9.93
CA VAL A 366 -3.94 7.81 11.15
C VAL A 366 -3.59 8.82 12.23
N THR A 367 -4.56 9.09 13.10
CA THR A 367 -4.34 9.83 14.34
C THR A 367 -4.38 8.86 15.50
N ILE A 368 -3.38 8.95 16.38
CA ILE A 368 -3.37 8.27 17.67
C ILE A 368 -4.18 9.11 18.64
N THR A 369 -5.35 8.62 19.03
CA THR A 369 -6.30 9.37 19.87
C THR A 369 -6.12 9.08 21.36
N GLN A 370 -5.56 7.92 21.69
CA GLN A 370 -5.33 7.51 23.07
C GLN A 370 -4.23 6.46 23.16
N VAL A 371 -3.43 6.51 24.23
CA VAL A 371 -2.61 5.39 24.68
C VAL A 371 -3.39 4.62 25.74
N LEU A 372 -3.70 3.34 25.47
CA LEU A 372 -4.45 2.49 26.41
C LEU A 372 -3.51 1.86 27.46
N THR A 373 -2.30 1.50 27.04
CA THR A 373 -1.18 1.12 27.90
C THR A 373 0.13 1.41 27.17
N ASP A 374 1.15 1.89 27.89
CA ASP A 374 2.51 2.07 27.36
C ASP A 374 3.31 0.75 27.36
N ASN A 375 2.89 -0.23 28.16
CA ASN A 375 3.60 -1.49 28.36
C ASN A 375 2.62 -2.66 28.45
N ALA A 376 2.22 -3.19 27.30
CA ALA A 376 1.41 -4.38 27.22
C ALA A 376 2.18 -5.62 27.69
N VAL A 377 1.53 -6.47 28.48
CA VAL A 377 2.01 -7.81 28.79
C VAL A 377 1.93 -8.67 27.53
N LEU A 378 3.08 -9.17 27.09
CA LEU A 378 3.20 -10.04 25.92
C LEU A 378 3.38 -11.50 26.35
N LEU A 379 3.12 -12.41 25.43
CA LEU A 379 3.44 -13.81 25.59
C LEU A 379 4.96 -14.04 25.45
N PRO A 380 5.52 -15.04 26.16
CA PRO A 380 6.89 -15.50 25.91
C PRO A 380 7.09 -15.89 24.45
N PHE A 381 8.27 -15.58 23.88
CA PHE A 381 8.56 -15.80 22.47
C PHE A 381 8.35 -17.26 22.03
N SER A 382 8.69 -18.22 22.89
CA SER A 382 8.47 -19.65 22.63
C SER A 382 7.00 -20.02 22.40
N GLN A 383 6.05 -19.34 23.07
CA GLN A 383 4.63 -19.54 22.83
C GLN A 383 4.22 -18.95 21.47
N ILE A 384 4.75 -17.78 21.11
CA ILE A 384 4.52 -17.15 19.81
C ILE A 384 4.96 -18.05 18.65
N VAL A 385 6.15 -18.64 18.74
CA VAL A 385 6.63 -19.64 17.76
C VAL A 385 5.68 -20.83 17.66
N GLY A 386 5.12 -21.27 18.80
CA GLY A 386 4.10 -22.31 18.85
C GLY A 386 2.81 -21.94 18.10
N TYR A 387 2.28 -20.74 18.34
CA TYR A 387 1.09 -20.23 17.65
C TYR A 387 1.33 -20.04 16.16
N ALA A 388 2.44 -19.40 15.77
CA ALA A 388 2.83 -19.19 14.38
C ALA A 388 2.95 -20.52 13.63
N SER A 389 3.68 -21.49 14.21
CA SER A 389 3.87 -22.82 13.61
C SER A 389 2.55 -23.58 13.45
N ASN A 390 1.68 -23.54 14.47
CA ASN A 390 0.37 -24.20 14.37
C ASN A 390 -0.50 -23.55 13.29
N GLY A 391 -0.54 -22.22 13.22
CA GLY A 391 -1.31 -21.48 12.23
C GLY A 391 -0.81 -21.72 10.80
N LEU A 392 0.51 -21.70 10.57
CA LEU A 392 1.11 -22.00 9.28
C LEU A 392 0.80 -23.44 8.84
N LEU A 393 1.00 -24.42 9.72
CA LEU A 393 0.63 -25.81 9.39
C LEU A 393 -0.85 -25.92 9.04
N SER A 394 -1.75 -25.29 9.81
CA SER A 394 -3.19 -25.31 9.53
C SER A 394 -3.52 -24.71 8.16
N LYS A 395 -2.99 -23.52 7.88
CA LYS A 395 -3.18 -22.80 6.61
C LYS A 395 -2.74 -23.65 5.43
N PHE A 396 -1.49 -24.10 5.41
CA PHE A 396 -0.93 -24.78 4.25
C PHE A 396 -1.35 -26.25 4.13
N SER A 397 -1.73 -26.93 5.23
CA SER A 397 -2.39 -28.23 5.13
C SER A 397 -3.76 -28.12 4.46
N SER A 398 -4.51 -27.04 4.71
CA SER A 398 -5.83 -26.80 4.09
C SER A 398 -5.75 -26.43 2.60
N GLU A 399 -4.65 -25.84 2.15
CA GLU A 399 -4.38 -25.52 0.74
C GLU A 399 -4.02 -26.75 -0.11
N SER A 400 -3.79 -27.91 0.53
CA SER A 400 -3.27 -29.08 -0.17
C SER A 400 -4.34 -29.73 -1.07
N SER A 401 -4.24 -29.48 -2.38
CA SER A 401 -5.06 -30.09 -3.42
C SER A 401 -4.52 -31.47 -3.86
N LEU A 402 -5.30 -32.23 -4.63
CA LEU A 402 -4.93 -33.57 -5.11
C LEU A 402 -3.61 -33.61 -5.92
N ASN A 403 -3.19 -32.49 -6.51
CA ASN A 403 -1.97 -32.39 -7.31
C ASN A 403 -0.75 -31.85 -6.55
N ILE A 404 -0.91 -31.39 -5.30
CA ILE A 404 0.23 -30.98 -4.46
C ILE A 404 0.73 -32.22 -3.71
N ASP A 405 2.01 -32.54 -3.83
CA ASP A 405 2.67 -33.60 -3.08
C ASP A 405 3.03 -33.11 -1.67
N HIS A 406 3.84 -32.05 -1.58
CA HIS A 406 4.22 -31.39 -0.34
C HIS A 406 4.52 -29.89 -0.53
N VAL A 407 4.61 -29.17 0.59
CA VAL A 407 4.92 -27.74 0.67
C VAL A 407 6.08 -27.53 1.66
N ASN A 408 7.10 -26.80 1.25
CA ASN A 408 8.17 -26.34 2.15
C ASN A 408 8.00 -24.85 2.41
N ILE A 409 8.15 -24.46 3.67
CA ILE A 409 8.03 -23.07 4.13
C ILE A 409 9.30 -22.75 4.90
N GLU A 410 10.02 -21.73 4.44
CA GLU A 410 11.27 -21.25 5.04
C GLU A 410 11.00 -19.88 5.64
N ILE A 411 11.02 -19.76 6.97
CA ILE A 411 10.89 -18.48 7.67
C ILE A 411 12.28 -17.87 7.82
N LYS A 412 12.43 -16.64 7.33
CA LYS A 412 13.71 -15.90 7.26
C LYS A 412 13.77 -14.70 8.19
N GLU A 413 12.61 -14.20 8.61
CA GLU A 413 12.52 -13.08 9.52
C GLU A 413 11.27 -13.21 10.40
N ALA A 414 11.40 -12.82 11.67
CA ALA A 414 10.26 -12.50 12.50
C ALA A 414 10.45 -11.14 13.17
N SER A 415 9.44 -10.27 13.09
CA SER A 415 9.52 -8.91 13.62
C SER A 415 8.37 -8.59 14.58
N LEU A 416 8.71 -7.92 15.70
CA LEU A 416 7.75 -7.40 16.66
C LEU A 416 7.41 -5.94 16.30
N THR A 417 6.16 -5.70 15.91
CA THR A 417 5.67 -4.38 15.49
C THR A 417 4.30 -4.09 16.08
N LEU A 418 3.80 -2.87 15.90
CA LEU A 418 2.39 -2.54 16.09
C LEU A 418 1.62 -2.85 14.81
N GLN A 419 0.38 -3.30 14.92
CA GLN A 419 -0.51 -3.45 13.78
C GLN A 419 -1.90 -2.97 14.13
N ARG A 420 -2.54 -2.26 13.19
CA ARG A 420 -3.93 -1.86 13.32
C ARG A 420 -4.82 -3.10 13.20
N ILE A 421 -5.71 -3.29 14.17
CA ILE A 421 -6.87 -4.17 14.07
C ILE A 421 -8.16 -3.34 14.14
N ALA A 422 -9.22 -3.84 13.52
CA ALA A 422 -10.53 -3.21 13.49
C ALA A 422 -11.30 -3.44 14.79
N VAL A 423 -11.87 -2.36 15.33
CA VAL A 423 -12.74 -2.42 16.52
C VAL A 423 -14.13 -2.91 16.12
N GLN A 424 -14.72 -3.78 16.95
CA GLN A 424 -16.03 -4.34 16.66
C GLN A 424 -17.10 -3.26 16.52
N ASN A 425 -17.89 -3.35 15.44
CA ASN A 425 -18.99 -2.43 15.12
C ASN A 425 -18.58 -0.95 15.01
N ASN A 426 -17.29 -0.65 14.85
CA ASN A 426 -16.81 0.71 14.66
C ASN A 426 -15.79 0.76 13.53
N PHE A 427 -16.25 1.20 12.36
CA PHE A 427 -15.43 1.30 11.16
C PHE A 427 -14.33 2.38 11.26
N ASP A 428 -14.62 3.46 11.99
CA ASP A 428 -13.74 4.62 12.11
C ASP A 428 -12.81 4.55 13.34
N GLU A 429 -12.69 3.37 13.94
CA GLU A 429 -11.83 3.15 15.10
C GLU A 429 -11.05 1.84 14.99
N GLY A 430 -9.77 1.92 15.33
CA GLY A 430 -8.85 0.79 15.33
C GLY A 430 -8.02 0.74 16.60
N LEU A 431 -7.44 -0.43 16.88
CA LEU A 431 -6.41 -0.58 17.89
C LEU A 431 -5.06 -0.86 17.23
N GLY A 432 -4.03 -0.11 17.59
CA GLY A 432 -2.65 -0.47 17.29
C GLY A 432 -2.15 -1.42 18.37
N ILE A 433 -2.03 -2.71 18.07
CA ILE A 433 -1.64 -3.74 19.04
C ILE A 433 -0.27 -4.33 18.71
N PRO A 434 0.50 -4.83 19.71
CA PRO A 434 1.74 -5.54 19.47
C PRO A 434 1.49 -6.89 18.79
N VAL A 435 2.20 -7.15 17.70
CA VAL A 435 2.10 -8.37 16.91
C VAL A 435 3.47 -8.88 16.49
N TRP A 436 3.56 -10.19 16.27
CA TRP A 436 4.69 -10.83 15.63
C TRP A 436 4.35 -11.18 14.18
N ASN A 437 5.11 -10.61 13.25
CA ASN A 437 5.00 -10.90 11.82
C ASN A 437 6.11 -11.85 11.40
N PHE A 438 5.76 -12.93 10.70
CA PHE A 438 6.72 -13.93 10.21
C PHE A 438 6.80 -13.86 8.68
N PHE A 439 8.00 -13.64 8.16
CA PHE A 439 8.28 -13.50 6.73
C PHE A 439 9.17 -14.65 6.25
N GLY A 440 8.97 -15.05 5.00
CA GLY A 440 9.66 -16.21 4.46
C GLY A 440 9.20 -16.56 3.06
N ASP A 441 9.72 -17.69 2.58
CA ASP A 441 9.41 -18.25 1.28
C ASP A 441 8.52 -19.49 1.41
N VAL A 442 7.68 -19.70 0.40
CA VAL A 442 6.85 -20.91 0.26
C VAL A 442 7.19 -21.58 -1.05
N GLN A 443 7.37 -22.90 -1.02
CA GLN A 443 7.65 -23.72 -2.19
C GLN A 443 6.68 -24.90 -2.24
N TYR A 444 5.92 -25.00 -3.33
CA TYR A 444 5.00 -26.09 -3.61
C TYR A 444 5.67 -27.11 -4.54
N PHE A 445 5.50 -28.38 -4.20
CA PHE A 445 5.95 -29.52 -5.00
C PHE A 445 4.73 -30.29 -5.47
N TYR A 446 4.58 -30.49 -6.78
CA TYR A 446 3.43 -31.16 -7.38
C TYR A 446 3.72 -32.62 -7.71
N THR A 447 2.67 -33.42 -7.81
CA THR A 447 2.73 -34.86 -8.10
C THR A 447 3.27 -35.19 -9.49
N ASP A 448 3.24 -34.22 -10.43
CA ASP A 448 3.83 -34.37 -11.77
C ASP A 448 5.34 -34.07 -11.79
N GLY A 449 5.94 -33.78 -10.63
CA GLY A 449 7.34 -33.43 -10.45
C GLY A 449 7.65 -31.95 -10.69
N SER A 450 6.66 -31.13 -11.07
CA SER A 450 6.84 -29.69 -11.18
C SER A 450 6.94 -29.03 -9.80
N GLN A 451 7.60 -27.88 -9.76
CA GLN A 451 7.76 -27.07 -8.56
C GLN A 451 7.29 -25.67 -8.85
N TYR A 452 6.61 -25.08 -7.87
CA TYR A 452 6.20 -23.68 -7.92
C TYR A 452 6.55 -23.06 -6.58
N SER A 453 7.56 -22.21 -6.59
CA SER A 453 7.57 -21.12 -5.62
C SER A 453 6.66 -20.06 -6.22
N PRO A 454 5.55 -19.64 -5.57
CA PRO A 454 5.00 -18.34 -5.86
C PRO A 454 6.17 -17.38 -5.75
N ILE A 455 6.68 -16.96 -6.91
CA ILE A 455 7.75 -16.01 -6.93
C ILE A 455 7.06 -14.76 -6.39
N ASN A 456 7.27 -14.48 -5.10
CA ASN A 456 7.03 -13.17 -4.50
C ASN A 456 8.03 -12.19 -5.12
N LYS A 457 8.06 -12.09 -6.44
CA LYS A 457 8.88 -11.11 -7.16
C LYS A 457 8.46 -9.72 -6.70
N ASN A 458 7.24 -9.55 -6.18
CA ASN A 458 6.73 -8.26 -5.74
C ASN A 458 6.14 -8.21 -4.32
N ASP A 459 6.12 -9.29 -3.53
CA ASP A 459 5.29 -9.35 -2.30
C ASP A 459 6.06 -9.70 -1.01
N TYR A 460 7.31 -9.23 -0.91
CA TYR A 460 8.08 -9.18 0.36
C TYR A 460 7.43 -8.31 1.44
N ILE A 461 6.29 -7.68 1.12
CA ILE A 461 5.53 -6.79 1.99
C ILE A 461 4.60 -7.59 2.93
N ARG A 462 4.23 -8.83 2.57
CA ARG A 462 3.21 -9.59 3.29
C ARG A 462 3.82 -10.68 4.16
N SER A 463 3.55 -10.59 5.47
CA SER A 463 3.85 -11.67 6.40
C SER A 463 3.07 -12.93 6.03
N LEU A 464 3.71 -14.09 6.14
CA LEU A 464 3.06 -15.39 5.93
C LEU A 464 2.00 -15.68 7.01
N ILE A 465 2.27 -15.20 8.23
CA ILE A 465 1.37 -15.23 9.37
C ILE A 465 1.68 -14.07 10.33
N THR A 466 0.64 -13.52 10.94
CA THR A 466 0.71 -12.51 12.00
C THR A 466 0.09 -13.08 13.28
N VAL A 467 0.80 -12.99 14.39
CA VAL A 467 0.35 -13.47 15.70
C VAL A 467 0.21 -12.29 16.66
N ASN A 468 -0.96 -12.13 17.27
CA ASN A 468 -1.16 -11.18 18.36
C ASN A 468 -0.22 -11.51 19.53
N ALA A 469 0.65 -10.57 19.89
CA ALA A 469 1.67 -10.82 20.91
C ALA A 469 1.09 -10.91 22.33
N VAL A 470 -0.15 -10.48 22.55
CA VAL A 470 -0.81 -10.51 23.88
C VAL A 470 -1.48 -11.85 24.17
N ASP A 471 -2.14 -12.45 23.17
CA ASP A 471 -3.03 -13.60 23.41
C ASP A 471 -2.88 -14.75 22.39
N GLY A 472 -1.96 -14.61 21.43
CA GLY A 472 -1.63 -15.63 20.45
C GLY A 472 -2.68 -15.84 19.36
N SER A 473 -3.70 -14.96 19.22
CA SER A 473 -4.61 -15.03 18.08
C SER A 473 -3.87 -14.80 16.76
N ILE A 474 -4.33 -15.46 15.70
CA ILE A 474 -3.84 -15.19 14.34
C ILE A 474 -4.65 -14.03 13.78
N ILE A 475 -3.96 -13.02 13.24
CA ILE A 475 -4.59 -11.83 12.67
C ILE A 475 -4.66 -11.97 11.16
N ASN A 476 -5.82 -11.72 10.58
CA ASN A 476 -6.01 -11.58 9.15
C ASN A 476 -6.15 -10.09 8.79
N SER A 477 -5.14 -9.53 8.12
CA SER A 477 -5.10 -8.12 7.74
C SER A 477 -6.21 -7.72 6.76
N ASP A 478 -6.70 -8.64 5.93
CA ASP A 478 -7.72 -8.35 4.90
C ASP A 478 -9.10 -8.06 5.53
N ILE A 479 -9.39 -8.64 6.70
CA ILE A 479 -10.61 -8.38 7.49
C ILE A 479 -10.34 -7.55 8.75
N GLY A 480 -9.08 -7.37 9.11
CA GLY A 480 -8.62 -6.49 10.18
C GLY A 480 -8.64 -7.10 11.59
N TYR A 481 -8.70 -8.43 11.77
CA TYR A 481 -8.60 -9.06 13.10
C TYR A 481 -8.17 -10.52 13.05
#